data_AF-A0A1Y0Z912-F1
#
_entry.id   AF-A0A1Y0Z912-F1
#
_cell.length_a   1.000
_cell.length_b   1.000
_cell.length_c   1.000
_cell.angle_alpha   90.00
_cell.angle_beta   90.00
_cell.angle_gamma   90.00
#
_symmetry.space_group_name_H-M   'P 1'
#
loop_
_entity.id
_entity.type
_entity.pdbx_description
1 polymer ?
#
loop_
_entity_poly.entity_id
_entity_poly.type
_entity_poly.pdbx_seq_one_letter_code
_entity_poly.pdbx_strand_id
1 'polypeptide(L)' 'MLHVVPNRAGARAVPLADDAPWRGDLAALDALLQASRGSSPSRDAIAALIEAEAPGAVPAAARARIAERLAALLDGDSTH' A
#
# COMPACT_ATOMS: atom_id res chain seq x y z
N MET A 1 -14.83 -17.99 -31.50
CA MET A 1 -13.36 -18.16 -31.60
C MET A 1 -12.88 -18.76 -30.28
N LEU A 2 -12.48 -20.03 -30.30
CA LEU A 2 -11.97 -20.74 -29.12
C LEU A 2 -10.48 -20.43 -28.99
N HIS A 3 -10.07 -19.68 -27.97
CA HIS A 3 -8.67 -19.56 -27.60
C HIS A 3 -8.24 -20.86 -26.91
N VAL A 4 -7.65 -21.78 -27.67
CA VAL A 4 -6.96 -22.94 -27.12
C VAL A 4 -5.60 -22.46 -26.61
N VAL A 5 -5.42 -22.45 -25.29
CA VAL A 5 -4.12 -22.27 -24.64
C VAL A 5 -3.45 -23.65 -24.56
N PRO A 6 -2.21 -23.84 -25.04
CA PRO A 6 -1.52 -25.12 -24.87
C PRO A 6 -1.19 -25.34 -23.38
N ASN A 7 -1.66 -26.46 -22.86
CA ASN A 7 -1.29 -27.02 -21.57
C ASN A 7 0.23 -27.26 -21.51
N ARG A 8 0.97 -26.48 -20.71
CA ARG A 8 2.40 -26.70 -20.43
C ARG A 8 2.55 -27.86 -19.45
N ALA A 9 2.33 -29.09 -19.91
CA ALA A 9 2.79 -30.27 -19.21
C ALA A 9 4.33 -30.31 -19.28
N GLY A 10 5.01 -30.11 -18.14
CA GLY A 10 6.45 -30.33 -18.03
C GLY A 10 7.29 -29.19 -17.43
N ALA A 11 6.73 -28.29 -16.63
CA ALA A 11 7.56 -27.40 -15.81
C ALA A 11 8.18 -28.20 -14.65
N ARG A 12 9.36 -28.79 -14.87
CA ARG A 12 10.20 -29.28 -13.77
C ARG A 12 10.66 -28.05 -13.00
N ALA A 13 10.31 -27.96 -11.72
CA ALA A 13 10.80 -26.88 -10.85
C ALA A 13 12.33 -26.98 -10.79
N VAL A 14 13.01 -26.06 -11.48
CA VAL A 14 14.45 -25.87 -11.36
C VAL A 14 14.67 -25.21 -10.00
N PRO A 15 15.53 -25.75 -9.12
CA PRO A 15 15.88 -25.09 -7.87
C PRO A 15 16.35 -23.66 -8.19
N LEU A 16 15.69 -22.65 -7.64
CA LEU A 16 16.11 -21.27 -7.85
C LEU A 16 17.48 -21.11 -7.21
N ALA A 17 18.52 -20.96 -8.04
CA ALA A 17 19.86 -20.68 -7.56
C ALA A 17 19.84 -19.39 -6.73
N ASP A 18 20.51 -19.41 -5.57
CA ASP A 18 20.41 -18.31 -4.62
C ASP A 18 21.00 -16.98 -5.13
N ASP A 19 21.89 -17.06 -6.13
CA ASP A 19 22.60 -15.92 -6.74
C ASP A 19 21.98 -15.44 -8.07
N ALA A 20 20.72 -15.78 -8.32
CA ALA A 20 20.13 -15.43 -9.60
C ALA A 20 19.88 -13.91 -9.72
N PRO A 21 20.31 -13.25 -10.82
CA PRO A 21 20.34 -11.79 -10.94
C PRO A 21 18.97 -11.11 -10.82
N TRP A 22 17.88 -11.82 -11.16
CA TRP A 22 16.50 -11.32 -11.00
C TRP A 22 16.11 -11.04 -9.54
N ARG A 23 16.82 -11.58 -8.55
CA ARG A 23 16.59 -11.25 -7.13
C ARG A 23 16.97 -9.80 -6.82
N GLY A 24 18.04 -9.31 -7.43
CA GLY A 24 18.43 -7.90 -7.33
C GLY A 24 17.37 -6.98 -7.94
N ASP A 25 16.84 -7.37 -9.10
CA ASP A 25 15.77 -6.63 -9.78
C ASP A 25 14.47 -6.60 -8.95
N LEU A 26 14.12 -7.70 -8.27
CA LEU A 26 12.95 -7.73 -7.37
C LEU A 26 13.14 -6.85 -6.13
N ALA A 27 14.34 -6.83 -5.54
CA ALA A 27 14.62 -5.94 -4.42
C ALA A 27 14.57 -4.47 -4.84
N ALA A 28 15.07 -4.14 -6.03
CA ALA A 28 14.97 -2.80 -6.61
C ALA A 28 13.51 -2.42 -6.90
N LEU A 29 12.72 -3.36 -7.41
CA LEU A 29 11.29 -3.16 -7.64
C LEU A 29 10.53 -2.94 -6.33
N ASP A 30 10.78 -3.73 -5.29
CA ASP A 30 10.17 -3.52 -3.97
C ASP A 30 10.53 -2.15 -3.41
N ALA A 31 11.80 -1.75 -3.47
CA ALA A 31 12.23 -0.41 -3.05
C ALA A 31 11.49 0.72 -3.80
N LEU A 32 11.29 0.58 -5.12
CA LEU A 32 10.52 1.54 -5.91
C LEU A 32 9.05 1.54 -5.52
N LEU A 33 8.46 0.38 -5.27
CA LEU A 33 7.07 0.27 -4.82
C LEU A 33 6.89 0.90 -3.44
N GLN A 34 7.80 0.66 -2.49
CA GLN A 34 7.77 1.31 -1.18
C GLN A 34 7.96 2.81 -1.28
N ALA A 35 8.86 3.28 -2.14
CA ALA A 35 9.06 4.72 -2.39
C ALA A 35 7.85 5.38 -3.09
N SER A 36 7.11 4.61 -3.90
CA SER A 36 5.90 5.08 -4.57
C SER A 36 4.66 5.04 -3.68
N ARG A 37 4.65 4.25 -2.60
CA ARG A 37 3.58 4.32 -1.61
C ARG A 37 3.68 5.69 -0.94
N GLY A 38 2.73 6.57 -1.28
CA GLY A 38 2.62 7.87 -0.64
C GLY A 38 2.56 7.70 0.88
N SER A 39 3.27 8.55 1.61
CA SER A 39 3.25 8.47 3.08
C SER A 39 1.84 8.71 3.59
N SER A 40 1.35 7.82 4.46
CA SER A 40 0.06 8.03 5.14
C SER A 40 0.05 9.41 5.81
N PRO A 41 -1.01 10.21 5.63
CA PRO A 41 -1.09 11.51 6.29
C PRO A 41 -1.08 11.33 7.81
N SER A 42 -0.34 12.19 8.51
CA SER A 42 -0.30 12.15 9.97
C SER A 42 -1.68 12.49 10.56
N ARG A 43 -1.90 12.06 11.82
CA ARG A 43 -3.14 12.38 12.56
C ARG A 43 -3.43 13.88 12.57
N ASP A 44 -2.39 14.70 12.76
CA ASP A 44 -2.52 16.16 12.78
C ASP A 44 -2.88 16.72 11.40
N ALA A 45 -2.31 16.16 10.33
CA ALA A 45 -2.65 16.55 8.96
C ALA A 45 -4.12 16.22 8.65
N ILE A 46 -4.61 15.04 9.05
CA ILE A 46 -6.01 14.65 8.90
C ILE A 46 -6.93 15.58 9.70
N ALA A 47 -6.57 15.89 10.95
CA ALA A 47 -7.35 16.82 11.78
C ALA A 47 -7.38 18.24 11.20
N ALA A 48 -6.27 18.73 10.64
CA ALA A 48 -6.23 20.02 9.97
C ALA A 48 -7.11 20.02 8.71
N LEU A 49 -7.12 18.93 7.95
CA LEU A 49 -7.93 18.79 6.74
C LEU A 49 -9.42 18.78 7.05
N ILE A 50 -9.84 18.09 8.12
CA ILE A 50 -11.24 18.12 8.59
C ILE A 50 -11.68 19.54 8.97
N GLU A 51 -10.84 20.30 9.66
CA GLU A 51 -11.15 21.69 10.02
C GLU A 51 -11.15 22.62 8.80
N ALA A 52 -10.24 22.41 7.85
CA ALA A 52 -10.19 23.18 6.60
C ALA A 52 -11.43 22.96 5.73
N GLU A 53 -11.94 21.73 5.68
CA GLU A 53 -13.14 21.38 4.90
C GLU A 53 -14.42 21.93 5.54
N ALA A 54 -14.53 21.86 6.87
CA ALA A 54 -15.71 22.31 7.60
C ALA A 54 -15.33 23.06 8.89
N PRO A 55 -14.98 24.35 8.81
CA PRO A 55 -14.52 25.13 9.95
C PRO A 55 -15.55 25.17 11.07
N GLY A 56 -15.14 24.82 12.29
CA GLY A 56 -15.98 24.82 13.49
C GLY A 56 -17.13 23.81 13.51
N ALA A 57 -17.33 22.99 12.46
CA ALA A 57 -18.43 22.02 12.40
C ALA A 57 -18.23 20.84 13.37
N VAL A 58 -16.97 20.50 13.68
CA VAL A 58 -16.60 19.38 14.55
C VAL A 58 -15.75 19.89 15.71
N PRO A 59 -16.14 19.65 16.97
CA PRO A 59 -15.31 20.01 18.12
C PRO A 59 -13.91 19.39 18.05
N ALA A 60 -12.88 20.11 18.50
CA ALA A 60 -11.47 19.68 18.39
C ALA A 60 -11.22 18.26 18.92
N ALA A 61 -11.81 17.89 20.06
CA ALA A 61 -11.68 16.54 20.64
C ALA A 61 -12.37 15.45 19.81
N ALA A 62 -13.47 15.76 19.12
CA ALA A 62 -14.11 14.83 18.20
C ALA A 62 -13.28 14.68 16.91
N ARG A 63 -12.73 15.79 16.41
CA ARG A 63 -11.85 15.80 15.24
C ARG A 63 -10.58 15.00 15.45
N ALA A 64 -9.95 15.11 16.61
CA ALA A 64 -8.78 14.30 16.98
C ALA A 64 -9.10 12.79 16.98
N ARG A 65 -10.26 12.39 17.53
CA ARG A 65 -10.70 10.98 17.52
C ARG A 65 -11.01 10.47 16.11
N ILE A 66 -11.61 11.30 15.26
CA ILE A 66 -11.86 10.96 13.85
C ILE A 66 -10.53 10.79 13.12
N ALA A 67 -9.59 11.72 13.30
CA ALA A 67 -8.27 11.66 12.70
C ALA A 67 -7.47 10.43 13.12
N GLU A 68 -7.54 10.05 14.41
CA GLU A 68 -6.93 8.81 14.91
C GLU A 68 -7.53 7.55 14.26
N ARG A 69 -8.86 7.47 14.17
CA ARG A 69 -9.53 6.34 13.51
C ARG A 69 -9.21 6.25 12.02
N LEU A 70 -9.16 7.40 11.34
CA LEU A 70 -8.82 7.46 9.91
C LEU A 70 -7.37 7.07 9.67
N ALA A 71 -6.43 7.56 10.47
CA ALA A 71 -5.02 7.15 10.38
C ALA A 71 -4.87 5.62 10.53
N ALA A 72 -5.56 5.02 11.51
CA ALA A 72 -5.53 3.56 11.70
C ALA A 72 -6.10 2.77 10.52
N LEU A 73 -7.14 3.27 9.85
CA LEU A 73 -7.72 2.64 8.65
C LEU A 73 -6.77 2.74 7.45
N LEU A 74 -6.17 3.92 7.25
CA LEU A 74 -5.24 4.17 6.14
C LEU A 74 -3.93 3.38 6.28
N ASP A 75 -3.45 3.22 7.52
CA ASP A 75 -2.29 2.37 7.80
C ASP A 75 -2.63 0.88 7.66
N GLY A 76 -3.86 0.47 8.00
CA GLY A 76 -4.34 -0.92 7.86
C GLY A 76 -4.55 -1.38 6.42
N ASP A 77 -4.90 -0.48 5.50
CA ASP A 77 -5.09 -0.75 4.07
C ASP A 77 -3.77 -1.04 3.32
N SER A 78 -2.63 -0.84 3.99
CA SER A 78 -1.30 -1.19 3.46
C SER A 78 -0.98 -2.70 3.57
N THR A 79 -1.87 -3.48 4.19
CA THR A 79 -1.67 -4.90 4.57
C THR A 79 -2.50 -5.91 3.77
N HIS A 80 -3.07 -5.53 2.63
CA HIS A 80 -3.76 -6.46 1.70
C HIS A 80 -3.18 -6.39 0.28
#